data_AF-A0A970T8G4-F1
#
_entry.id   AF-A0A970T8G4-F1
#
_cell.length_a   1.000
_cell.length_b   1.000
_cell.length_c   1.000
_cell.angle_alpha   90.00
_cell.angle_beta   90.00
_cell.angle_gamma   90.00
#
_symmetry.space_group_name_H-M   'P 1'
#
loop_
_entity.id
_entity.type
_entity.pdbx_description
1 polymer ?
#
loop_
_entity_poly.entity_id
_entity_poly.type
_entity_poly.pdbx_seq_one_letter_code
_entity_poly.pdbx_strand_id
1 'polypeptide(L)' 'MNDPFRSSNFYYNFYYNGTQDCFYCPMGWPMHLIYTQKQKTKTGFIQEVHHYQAVRCQGCPLRSLCHKAKKRPSHVLL' A
#
# COMPACT_ATOMS: atom_id res chain seq x y z
N MET A 1 -13.28 -1.44 17.27
CA MET A 1 -12.93 -2.27 16.11
C MET A 1 -11.62 -1.74 15.54
N ASN A 2 -10.54 -2.52 15.62
CA ASN A 2 -9.20 -2.15 15.20
C ASN A 2 -9.08 -2.42 13.69
N ASP A 3 -9.30 -1.41 12.85
CA ASP A 3 -9.21 -1.57 11.38
C ASP A 3 -7.75 -1.48 10.92
N PRO A 4 -7.16 -2.58 10.40
CA PRO A 4 -5.74 -2.61 10.01
C PRO A 4 -5.45 -1.85 8.71
N PHE A 5 -6.46 -1.25 8.07
CA PHE A 5 -6.30 -0.50 6.82
C PHE A 5 -6.61 1.00 6.98
N ARG A 6 -6.72 1.46 8.24
CA ARG A 6 -6.93 2.87 8.55
C ARG A 6 -5.64 3.65 8.29
N SER A 7 -5.73 4.73 7.50
CA SER A 7 -4.58 5.54 7.10
C SER A 7 -3.75 6.06 8.28
N SER A 8 -4.38 6.28 9.44
CA SER A 8 -3.69 6.71 10.68
C SER A 8 -2.74 5.67 11.27
N ASN A 9 -2.84 4.40 10.85
CA ASN A 9 -2.04 3.30 11.37
C ASN A 9 -1.11 2.70 10.29
N PHE A 10 -0.94 3.40 9.16
CA PHE A 10 -0.19 2.92 8.01
C PHE A 10 1.26 2.54 8.36
N TYR A 11 1.94 3.35 9.19
CA TYR A 11 3.32 3.09 9.65
C TYR A 11 3.44 1.83 10.54
N TYR A 12 2.39 1.50 11.29
CA TYR A 12 2.36 0.31 12.14
C TYR A 12 1.94 -0.95 11.37
N ASN A 13 1.18 -0.77 10.29
CA ASN A 13 0.58 -1.88 9.55
C ASN A 13 1.36 -2.24 8.27
N PHE A 14 2.20 -1.33 7.77
CA PHE A 14 3.12 -1.58 6.66
C PHE A 14 4.55 -1.34 7.11
N TYR A 15 5.33 -2.42 7.20
CA TYR A 15 6.73 -2.37 7.62
C TYR A 15 7.65 -2.31 6.40
N TYR A 16 8.57 -1.35 6.38
CA TYR A 16 9.62 -1.26 5.36
C TYR A 16 10.86 -2.02 5.80
N ASN A 17 11.30 -2.96 4.98
CA ASN A 17 12.57 -3.66 5.17
C ASN A 17 13.64 -3.02 4.28
N GLY A 18 14.54 -2.23 4.89
CA GLY A 18 15.63 -1.56 4.17
C GLY A 18 16.72 -2.49 3.64
N THR A 19 16.81 -3.73 4.13
CA THR A 19 17.76 -4.73 3.61
C THR A 19 17.27 -5.34 2.30
N GLN A 20 15.95 -5.49 2.15
CA GLN A 20 15.33 -6.10 0.97
C GLN A 20 14.66 -5.08 0.04
N ASP A 21 14.69 -3.79 0.40
CA ASP A 21 13.98 -2.70 -0.29
C ASP A 21 12.53 -3.08 -0.64
N CYS A 22 11.82 -3.59 0.38
CA CYS A 22 10.48 -4.14 0.21
C CYS A 22 9.56 -3.70 1.35
N PHE A 23 8.31 -3.42 1.00
CA PHE A 23 7.24 -3.20 1.97
C PHE A 23 6.55 -4.52 2.31
N TYR A 24 6.15 -4.68 3.57
CA TYR A 24 5.32 -5.79 4.02
C TYR A 24 3.91 -5.29 4.28
N CYS A 25 2.90 -6.02 3.82
CA CYS A 25 1.51 -5.69 4.12
C CYS A 25 1.14 -6.10 5.56
N PRO A 26 -0.04 -5.70 6.08
CA PRO A 26 -0.46 -6.05 7.44
C PRO A 26 -0.64 -7.56 7.66
N MET A 27 -0.75 -8.33 6.57
CA MET A 27 -0.81 -9.79 6.59
C MET A 27 0.60 -10.43 6.66
N GLY A 28 1.67 -9.64 6.49
CA GLY A 28 3.07 -10.10 6.53
C GLY A 28 3.64 -10.58 5.20
N TRP A 29 2.96 -10.34 4.07
CA TRP A 29 3.50 -10.69 2.75
C TRP A 29 4.34 -9.55 2.17
N PRO A 30 5.49 -9.85 1.55
CA PRO A 30 6.28 -8.84 0.86
C PRO A 30 5.49 -8.31 -0.35
N MET A 31 5.67 -7.02 -0.60
CA MET A 31 5.05 -6.28 -1.69
C MET A 31 6.12 -5.83 -2.67
N HIS A 32 5.84 -6.06 -3.96
CA HIS A 32 6.72 -5.67 -5.05
C HIS A 32 6.10 -4.52 -5.84
N LEU A 33 6.96 -3.65 -6.38
CA LEU A 33 6.54 -2.63 -7.32
C LEU A 33 6.01 -3.29 -8.60
N ILE A 34 4.76 -3.01 -8.96
CA ILE A 34 4.17 -3.45 -10.22
C ILE A 34 4.32 -2.36 -11.28
N TYR A 35 4.01 -1.11 -10.95
CA TYR A 35 4.13 0.01 -11.89
C TYR A 35 4.29 1.34 -11.18
N THR A 36 4.72 2.36 -11.91
CA THR A 36 4.69 3.75 -11.47
C THR A 36 3.73 4.54 -12.34
N GLN A 37 3.03 5.50 -11.76
CA GLN A 37 2.17 6.40 -12.52
C GLN A 37 2.37 7.84 -12.07
N LYS A 38 2.40 8.76 -13.03
CA LYS A 38 2.43 10.19 -12.75
C LYS A 38 1.00 10.68 -12.64
N GLN A 39 0.67 11.30 -11.51
CA GLN A 39 -0.64 11.92 -11.30
C GLN A 39 -0.47 13.41 -11.06
N LYS A 40 -1.37 14.20 -11.65
CA LYS A 40 -1.45 15.63 -11.35
C LYS A 40 -2.39 15.84 -10.18
N THR A 41 -1.88 16.43 -9.10
CA THR A 41 -2.68 16.84 -7.94
C THR A 41 -3.65 17.95 -8.31
N LYS A 42 -4.67 18.16 -7.47
CA LYS A 42 -5.64 19.26 -7.64
C LYS A 42 -4.99 20.64 -7.69
N THR A 43 -3.85 20.80 -7.02
CA THR A 43 -3.04 22.03 -6.96
C THR A 43 -2.05 22.14 -8.12
N GLY A 44 -2.02 21.17 -9.04
CA GLY A 44 -1.21 21.22 -10.26
C GLY A 44 0.17 20.57 -10.19
N PHE A 45 0.61 20.11 -9.01
CA PHE A 45 1.88 19.38 -8.87
C PHE A 45 1.79 17.98 -9.47
N ILE A 46 2.83 17.58 -10.18
CA ILE A 46 2.99 16.20 -10.66
C ILE A 46 3.62 15.40 -9.53
N GLN A 47 2.89 14.38 -9.07
CA GLN A 47 3.40 13.38 -8.13
C GLN A 47 3.64 12.08 -8.89
N GLU A 48 4.78 11.44 -8.63
CA GLU A 48 4.95 10.03 -9.00
C GLU A 48 4.25 9.18 -7.94
N VAL A 49 3.57 8.13 -8.37
CA VAL A 49 2.86 7.21 -7.48
C VAL A 49 3.37 5.82 -7.81
N HIS A 50 3.94 5.17 -6.82
CA HIS A 50 4.47 3.83 -6.93
C HIS A 50 3.40 2.80 -6.52
N HIS A 51 3.15 1.82 -7.37
CA HIS A 51 2.10 0.84 -7.17
C HIS A 51 2.71 -0.47 -6.71
N TYR A 52 2.58 -0.77 -5.41
CA TYR A 52 3.10 -2.01 -4.83
C TYR A 52 1.97 -3.01 -4.57
N GLN A 53 2.24 -4.29 -4.80
CA GLN A 53 1.28 -5.37 -4.53
C GLN A 53 1.94 -6.55 -3.83
N ALA A 54 1.23 -7.13 -2.86
CA ALA A 54 1.66 -8.34 -2.18
C ALA A 54 1.64 -9.55 -3.14
N VAL A 55 2.64 -10.43 -3.02
CA VAL A 55 2.76 -11.67 -3.83
C VAL A 55 1.48 -12.51 -3.81
N ARG A 56 0.81 -12.60 -2.65
CA ARG A 56 -0.42 -13.38 -2.45
C ARG A 56 -1.65 -12.50 -2.25
N CYS A 57 -1.79 -11.46 -3.07
CA CYS A 57 -2.95 -10.57 -3.00
C CYS A 57 -4.26 -11.23 -3.48
N GLN A 58 -4.18 -12.14 -4.46
CA GLN A 58 -5.32 -12.96 -4.89
C GLN A 58 -5.54 -14.09 -3.86
N GLY A 59 -6.73 -14.11 -3.24
CA GLY A 59 -7.07 -15.07 -2.17
C GLY A 59 -6.72 -14.61 -0.75
N CYS A 60 -6.19 -13.40 -0.56
CA CYS A 60 -5.95 -12.87 0.78
C CYS A 60 -7.29 -12.65 1.52
N PRO A 61 -7.47 -13.18 2.75
CA PRO A 61 -8.72 -13.01 3.50
C PRO A 61 -9.02 -11.54 3.84
N LEU A 62 -7.98 -10.70 3.88
CA LEU A 62 -8.09 -9.27 4.13
C LEU A 62 -8.30 -8.44 2.85
N ARG A 63 -8.36 -9.06 1.66
CA ARG A 63 -8.45 -8.36 0.36
C ARG A 63 -9.63 -7.39 0.31
N SER A 64 -10.80 -7.84 0.75
CA SER A 64 -12.02 -7.02 0.74
C SER A 64 -11.90 -5.77 1.62
N LEU A 65 -11.20 -5.86 2.76
CA LEU A 65 -10.94 -4.72 3.65
C LEU A 65 -9.86 -3.80 3.07
N CYS A 66 -8.77 -4.38 2.58
CA CYS A 66 -7.64 -3.70 1.94
C CYS A 66 -8.10 -2.83 0.76
N HIS A 67 -8.91 -3.38 -0.15
CA HIS A 67 -9.40 -2.66 -1.33
C HIS A 67 -10.53 -1.66 -1.03
N LYS A 68 -11.24 -1.82 0.09
CA LYS A 68 -12.34 -0.93 0.50
C LYS A 68 -11.83 0.34 1.21
N ALA A 69 -10.59 0.33 1.69
CA ALA A 69 -9.99 1.47 2.37
C ALA A 69 -9.73 2.64 1.39
N LYS A 70 -10.80 3.43 1.18
CA LYS A 70 -10.92 4.58 0.25
C LYS A 70 -9.94 5.73 0.48
N LYS A 71 -9.08 5.67 1.50
CA LYS A 71 -8.15 6.77 1.85
C LYS A 71 -6.67 6.34 1.89
N ARG A 72 -6.34 5.23 1.20
CA ARG A 72 -5.00 4.65 0.86
C ARG A 72 -4.55 3.49 1.76
N PRO A 73 -4.79 2.24 1.29
CA PRO A 73 -3.76 1.20 1.31
C PRO A 73 -4.01 0.15 0.20
N SER A 74 -3.70 0.49 -1.04
CA SER A 74 -3.45 -0.52 -2.08
C SER A 74 -2.17 -0.23 -2.87
N HIS A 75 -1.61 0.97 -2.74
CA HIS A 75 -0.46 1.43 -3.52
C HIS A 75 0.29 2.44 -2.65
N VAL A 76 1.40 2.01 -2.09
CA VAL A 76 2.27 2.78 -1.19
C VAL A 76 2.74 4.05 -1.93
N LEU A 77 2.49 5.24 -1.38
CA LEU A 77 3.11 6.46 -1.90
C LEU A 77 4.49 6.64 -1.29
N LEU A 78 5.51 6.60 -2.15
CA LEU A 78 6.67 7.49 -2.09
C LEU A 78 6.42 8.63 -3.08
#